data_AF-X1S0L6-F1
#
_entry.id   AF-X1S0L6-F1
#
_cell.length_a   1.000
_cell.length_b   1.000
_cell.length_c   1.000
_cell.angle_alpha   90.00
_cell.angle_beta   90.00
_cell.angle_gamma   90.00
#
_symmetry.space_group_name_H-M   'P 1'
#
loop_
_entity.id
_entity.type
_entity.pdbx_description
1 polymer ?
#
loop_
_entity_poly.entity_id
_entity_poly.type
_entity_poly.pdbx_seq_one_letter_code
_entity_poly.pdbx_strand_id
1 'polypeptide(L)'
;MDSHKKACLARIKIKFPDQIWISHIFKKFREVRMEIEYFLPYDFENSIGNSIIEIFHYNIDLLIDEVKNHKSVFDFSILEKEENRVKFNIKTKDPFLLDAIIKCGVLVNFPVRVRDGYAFWRLVSTRERIDELLTLFEQKSVNFTLLKIGNSPYILD
;
A
#
# COMPACT_ATOMS: atom_id res chain seq x y z
N MET A 1 5.78 -18.71 -32.07
CA MET A 1 5.14 -17.49 -32.61
C MET A 1 4.83 -16.62 -31.42
N ASP A 2 5.73 -15.68 -31.14
CA ASP A 2 5.79 -14.99 -29.86
C ASP A 2 4.69 -13.94 -29.78
N SER A 3 3.56 -14.32 -29.17
CA SER A 3 2.52 -13.37 -28.79
C SER A 3 3.11 -12.54 -27.66
N HIS A 4 3.77 -11.42 -27.99
CA HIS A 4 4.21 -10.45 -27.01
C HIS A 4 3.06 -10.16 -26.04
N LYS A 5 3.14 -10.69 -24.81
CA LYS A 5 2.11 -10.47 -23.79
C LYS A 5 2.04 -8.96 -23.59
N LYS A 6 0.98 -8.34 -24.09
CA LYS A 6 0.81 -6.89 -24.02
C LYS A 6 0.81 -6.47 -22.54
N ALA A 7 1.53 -5.39 -22.27
CA ALA A 7 1.48 -4.75 -20.97
C ALA A 7 0.03 -4.39 -20.63
N CYS A 8 -0.34 -4.68 -19.40
CA CYS A 8 -1.63 -4.41 -18.81
C CYS A 8 -1.40 -3.54 -17.58
N LEU A 9 -2.29 -2.58 -17.42
CA LEU A 9 -2.35 -1.70 -16.28
C LEU A 9 -3.69 -1.89 -15.58
N ALA A 10 -3.70 -1.87 -14.26
CA ALA A 10 -4.93 -1.92 -13.48
C ALA A 10 -4.91 -0.90 -12.36
N ARG A 11 -6.08 -0.40 -11.99
CA ARG A 11 -6.28 0.40 -10.80
C ARG A 11 -7.24 -0.34 -9.90
N ILE A 12 -6.81 -0.60 -8.68
CA ILE A 12 -7.61 -1.26 -7.65
C ILE A 12 -7.65 -0.38 -6.40
N LYS A 13 -8.75 -0.46 -5.66
CA LYS A 13 -8.80 0.01 -4.27
C LYS A 13 -8.80 -1.20 -3.35
N ILE A 14 -8.00 -1.15 -2.29
CA ILE A 14 -7.87 -2.21 -1.30
C ILE A 14 -8.23 -1.61 0.05
N LYS A 15 -9.15 -2.24 0.78
CA LYS A 15 -9.48 -1.85 2.16
C LYS A 15 -8.42 -2.44 3.09
N PHE A 16 -7.83 -1.61 3.93
CA PHE A 16 -6.91 -2.12 4.94
C PHE A 16 -7.66 -2.93 6.02
N PRO A 17 -7.08 -4.03 6.52
CA PRO A 17 -7.66 -4.77 7.65
C PRO A 17 -7.79 -3.89 8.89
N ASP A 18 -8.81 -4.12 9.70
CA ASP A 18 -9.10 -3.24 10.83
C ASP A 18 -8.01 -3.25 11.91
N GLN A 19 -7.22 -4.34 12.01
CA GLN A 19 -6.18 -4.53 13.03
C GLN A 19 -4.84 -3.85 12.74
N ILE A 20 -4.64 -3.23 11.57
CA ILE A 20 -3.36 -2.60 11.23
C ILE A 20 -3.35 -1.12 11.61
N TRP A 21 -2.16 -0.58 11.88
CA TRP A 21 -1.98 0.80 12.32
C TRP A 21 -2.59 1.82 11.35
N ILE A 22 -2.52 1.61 10.03
CA ILE A 22 -3.10 2.52 9.03
C ILE A 22 -4.60 2.68 9.28
N SER A 23 -5.33 1.58 9.48
CA SER A 23 -6.76 1.61 9.76
C SER A 23 -7.08 2.34 11.06
N HIS A 24 -6.23 2.19 12.08
CA HIS A 24 -6.40 2.92 13.35
C HIS A 24 -6.22 4.43 13.17
N ILE A 25 -5.23 4.86 12.38
CA ILE A 25 -5.01 6.28 12.06
C ILE A 25 -6.25 6.86 11.36
N PHE A 26 -6.78 6.21 10.32
CA PHE A 26 -7.96 6.70 9.61
C PHE A 26 -9.26 6.65 10.43
N LYS A 27 -9.32 5.85 11.50
CA LYS A 27 -10.44 5.86 12.46
C LYS A 27 -10.32 6.97 13.50
N LYS A 28 -9.10 7.25 13.97
CA LYS A 28 -8.83 8.21 15.06
C LYS A 28 -8.78 9.65 14.57
N PHE A 29 -8.22 9.87 13.39
CA PHE A 29 -7.97 11.20 12.84
C PHE A 29 -8.83 11.43 11.61
N ARG A 30 -9.41 12.64 11.49
CA ARG A 30 -10.16 13.05 10.31
C ARG A 30 -9.22 13.73 9.32
N GLU A 31 -9.59 13.71 8.04
CA GLU A 31 -8.86 14.45 6.98
C GLU A 31 -7.39 14.07 6.82
N VAL A 32 -7.02 12.86 7.26
CA VAL A 32 -5.68 12.31 7.04
C VAL A 32 -5.45 12.10 5.56
N ARG A 33 -4.35 12.65 5.05
CA ARG A 33 -3.83 12.28 3.75
C ARG A 33 -2.54 11.50 3.94
N MET A 34 -2.50 10.27 3.44
CA MET A 34 -1.32 9.41 3.51
C MET A 34 -0.90 8.98 2.11
N GLU A 35 0.40 8.94 1.89
CA GLU A 35 1.04 8.41 0.69
C GLU A 35 2.11 7.41 1.11
N ILE A 36 2.03 6.20 0.56
CA ILE A 36 3.08 5.20 0.72
C ILE A 36 4.04 5.42 -0.45
N GLU A 37 5.20 5.99 -0.16
CA GLU A 37 6.21 6.37 -1.16
C GLU A 37 6.91 5.14 -1.72
N TYR A 38 7.27 4.22 -0.83
CA TYR A 38 7.94 2.98 -1.17
C TYR A 38 7.54 1.91 -0.17
N PHE A 39 7.55 0.65 -0.60
CA PHE A 39 7.51 -0.49 0.29
C PHE A 39 8.40 -1.59 -0.26
N LEU A 40 8.93 -2.43 0.61
CA LEU A 40 9.65 -3.65 0.28
C LEU A 40 9.42 -4.68 1.39
N PRO A 41 9.33 -5.98 1.09
CA PRO A 41 9.53 -6.98 2.12
C PRO A 41 10.97 -6.88 2.63
N TYR A 42 11.13 -6.99 3.93
CA TYR A 42 12.44 -6.96 4.59
C TYR A 42 12.81 -8.34 5.12
N ASP A 43 11.84 -9.06 5.69
CA ASP A 43 12.02 -10.40 6.23
C ASP A 43 10.78 -11.25 5.89
N PHE A 44 10.94 -12.21 5.00
CA PHE A 44 9.85 -13.09 4.57
C PHE A 44 9.50 -14.14 5.63
N GLU A 45 10.46 -14.60 6.44
CA GLU A 45 10.23 -15.61 7.46
C GLU A 45 9.35 -15.05 8.58
N ASN A 46 9.65 -13.83 9.03
CA ASN A 46 8.90 -13.16 10.07
C ASN A 46 7.76 -12.28 9.55
N SER A 47 7.56 -12.25 8.22
CA SER A 47 6.53 -11.43 7.58
C SER A 47 6.64 -9.97 8.02
N ILE A 48 7.78 -9.35 7.71
CA ILE A 48 8.07 -7.94 8.00
C ILE A 48 8.26 -7.18 6.69
N GLY A 49 7.50 -6.10 6.54
CA GLY A 49 7.67 -5.10 5.49
C GLY A 49 8.37 -3.85 6.01
N ASN A 50 9.16 -3.22 5.16
CA ASN A 50 9.69 -1.87 5.34
C ASN A 50 9.00 -0.91 4.38
N SER A 51 8.70 0.31 4.82
CA SER A 51 8.04 1.31 3.98
C SER A 51 8.46 2.72 4.33
N ILE A 52 8.52 3.59 3.32
CA ILE A 52 8.60 5.03 3.50
C ILE A 52 7.19 5.58 3.29
N ILE A 53 6.69 6.30 4.29
CA ILE A 53 5.34 6.84 4.29
C ILE A 53 5.40 8.32 4.58
N GLU A 54 4.56 9.05 3.88
CA GLU A 54 4.30 10.46 4.08
C GLU A 54 2.87 10.67 4.53
N ILE A 55 2.68 11.48 5.58
CA ILE A 55 1.36 11.81 6.13
C ILE A 55 1.23 13.32 6.25
N PHE A 56 0.08 13.83 5.82
CA PHE A 56 -0.33 15.22 5.98
C PHE A 56 -1.54 15.28 6.91
N HIS A 57 -1.42 16.06 7.97
CA HIS A 57 -2.46 16.26 8.99
C HIS A 57 -2.12 17.50 9.84
N TYR A 58 -3.11 18.16 10.45
CA TYR A 58 -2.89 19.36 11.27
C TYR A 58 -2.29 19.06 12.66
N ASN A 59 -2.38 17.81 13.10
CA ASN A 59 -1.85 17.36 14.39
C ASN A 59 -0.88 16.21 14.14
N ILE A 60 0.33 16.54 13.64
CA ILE A 60 1.37 15.58 13.28
C ILE A 60 1.95 14.89 14.50
N ASP A 61 2.17 15.60 15.61
CA ASP A 61 2.80 15.04 16.80
C ASP A 61 1.97 13.91 17.43
N LEU A 62 0.67 14.16 17.63
CA LEU A 62 -0.23 13.13 18.15
C LEU A 62 -0.35 11.94 17.18
N LEU A 63 -0.25 12.19 15.87
CA LEU A 63 -0.29 11.14 14.86
C LEU A 63 0.97 10.28 14.91
N ILE A 64 2.16 10.89 15.00
CA ILE A 64 3.43 10.18 15.15
C ILE A 64 3.40 9.29 16.40
N ASP A 65 2.93 9.82 17.53
CA ASP A 65 2.82 9.05 18.77
C ASP A 65 1.87 7.86 18.62
N GLU A 66 0.75 8.02 17.93
CA GLU A 66 -0.18 6.91 17.66
C GLU A 66 0.46 5.81 16.80
N VAL A 67 1.18 6.19 15.74
CA VAL A 67 1.86 5.22 14.87
C VAL A 67 2.96 4.49 15.65
N LYS A 68 3.83 5.24 16.33
CA LYS A 68 5.00 4.68 17.04
C LYS A 68 4.61 3.72 18.15
N ASN A 69 3.50 3.98 18.84
CA ASN A 69 3.03 3.14 19.95
C ASN A 69 2.12 1.99 19.50
N HIS A 70 1.84 1.85 18.20
CA HIS A 70 1.01 0.76 17.70
C HIS A 70 1.76 -0.58 17.73
N LYS A 71 1.13 -1.62 18.30
CA LYS A 71 1.71 -2.97 18.49
C LYS A 71 2.26 -3.67 17.23
N SER A 72 1.84 -3.24 16.04
CA SER A 72 2.30 -3.82 14.77
C SER A 72 3.58 -3.18 14.24
N VAL A 73 4.02 -2.07 14.84
CA VAL A 73 5.18 -1.28 14.42
C VAL A 73 6.39 -1.74 15.22
N PHE A 74 7.43 -2.18 14.52
CA PHE A 74 8.66 -2.71 15.11
C PHE A 74 9.79 -1.69 15.13
N ASP A 75 9.80 -0.81 14.14
CA ASP A 75 10.83 0.20 13.96
C ASP A 75 10.19 1.42 13.30
N PHE A 76 10.63 2.60 13.71
CA PHE A 76 10.09 3.87 13.26
C PHE A 76 11.19 4.93 13.33
N SER A 77 11.49 5.56 12.20
CA SER A 77 12.44 6.66 12.12
C SER A 77 11.91 7.80 11.27
N ILE A 78 11.92 9.01 11.83
CA ILE A 78 11.50 10.22 11.11
C ILE A 78 12.61 10.61 10.13
N LEU A 79 12.23 10.88 8.89
CA LEU A 79 13.11 11.38 7.83
C LEU A 79 12.97 12.89 7.68
N GLU A 80 11.73 13.38 7.64
CA GLU A 80 11.38 14.78 7.53
C GLU A 80 10.16 15.07 8.41
N LYS A 81 10.14 16.25 9.05
CA LYS A 81 8.99 16.73 9.82
C LYS A 81 8.82 18.23 9.62
N GLU A 82 7.61 18.63 9.27
CA GLU A 82 7.14 20.00 9.14
C GLU A 82 5.85 20.17 9.97
N GLU A 83 5.27 21.38 9.97
CA GLU A 83 4.07 21.69 10.75
C GLU A 83 2.90 20.72 10.49
N ASN A 84 2.62 20.45 9.20
CA ASN A 84 1.46 19.67 8.76
C ASN A 84 1.82 18.44 7.92
N ARG A 85 3.09 18.03 7.95
CA ARG A 85 3.64 16.93 7.14
C ARG A 85 4.71 16.17 7.92
N VAL A 86 4.67 14.85 7.86
CA VAL A 86 5.76 13.98 8.34
C VAL A 86 6.05 12.91 7.32
N LYS A 87 7.34 12.65 7.10
CA LYS A 87 7.83 11.53 6.31
C LYS A 87 8.70 10.65 7.20
N PHE A 88 8.43 9.36 7.21
CA PHE A 88 9.12 8.42 8.09
C PHE A 88 9.35 7.07 7.39
N ASN A 89 10.39 6.38 7.83
CA ASN A 89 10.59 4.96 7.52
C ASN A 89 9.97 4.12 8.64
N ILE A 90 9.27 3.05 8.28
CA ILE A 90 8.58 2.17 9.22
C ILE A 90 8.79 0.70 8.86
N LYS A 91 9.01 -0.13 9.88
CA LYS A 91 8.95 -1.60 9.76
C LYS A 91 7.73 -2.12 10.49
N THR A 92 6.92 -2.91 9.81
CA THR A 92 5.65 -3.45 10.34
C THR A 92 5.44 -4.89 9.93
N LYS A 93 4.67 -5.63 10.76
CA LYS A 93 4.23 -6.99 10.44
C LYS A 93 3.21 -7.01 9.30
N ASP A 94 3.08 -8.19 8.70
CA ASP A 94 2.02 -8.61 7.77
C ASP A 94 2.08 -7.95 6.38
N PRO A 95 3.09 -8.31 5.59
CA PRO A 95 3.32 -7.80 4.25
C PRO A 95 2.58 -8.67 3.23
N PHE A 96 1.46 -9.34 3.55
CA PHE A 96 0.83 -10.31 2.64
C PHE A 96 0.60 -9.73 1.23
N LEU A 97 0.16 -8.47 1.15
CA LEU A 97 -0.03 -7.80 -0.13
C LEU A 97 1.28 -7.65 -0.94
N LEU A 98 2.42 -7.48 -0.25
CA LEU A 98 3.77 -7.44 -0.82
C LEU A 98 4.21 -8.82 -1.32
N ASP A 99 3.93 -9.87 -0.54
CA ASP A 99 4.26 -11.23 -0.93
C ASP A 99 3.49 -11.63 -2.20
N ALA A 100 2.23 -11.24 -2.29
CA ALA A 100 1.36 -11.51 -3.43
C ALA A 100 1.87 -10.86 -4.72
N ILE A 101 2.22 -9.56 -4.68
CA ILE A 101 2.76 -8.87 -5.87
C ILE A 101 4.09 -9.47 -6.34
N ILE A 102 4.93 -9.92 -5.41
CA ILE A 102 6.22 -10.54 -5.74
C ILE A 102 5.99 -11.91 -6.37
N LYS A 103 5.14 -12.74 -5.77
CA LYS A 103 4.78 -14.07 -6.30
C LYS A 103 4.20 -13.99 -7.71
N CYS A 104 3.36 -12.99 -7.97
CA CYS A 104 2.71 -12.82 -9.27
C CYS A 104 3.55 -11.98 -10.26
N GLY A 105 4.71 -11.45 -9.86
CA GLY A 105 5.53 -10.60 -10.73
C GLY A 105 4.78 -9.36 -11.23
N VAL A 106 4.03 -8.70 -10.34
CA VAL A 106 3.27 -7.47 -10.59
C VAL A 106 3.98 -6.30 -9.94
N LEU A 107 4.16 -5.21 -10.70
CA LEU A 107 4.73 -3.97 -10.17
C LEU A 107 3.63 -3.03 -9.69
N VAL A 108 3.91 -2.29 -8.63
CA VAL A 108 3.05 -1.22 -8.12
C VAL A 108 3.69 0.13 -8.44
N ASN A 109 2.92 1.03 -9.05
CA ASN A 109 3.35 2.38 -9.32
C ASN A 109 3.15 3.24 -8.06
N PHE A 110 4.23 3.89 -7.66
CA PHE A 110 4.28 4.81 -6.53
C PHE A 110 4.01 6.27 -6.95
N PRO A 111 3.65 7.15 -5.99
CA PRO A 111 3.22 6.80 -4.64
C PRO A 111 1.86 6.11 -4.64
N VAL A 112 1.64 5.23 -3.67
CA VAL A 112 0.33 4.65 -3.41
C VAL A 112 -0.44 5.61 -2.51
N ARG A 113 -1.53 6.18 -3.04
CA ARG A 113 -2.40 7.07 -2.27
C ARG A 113 -3.25 6.27 -1.30
N VAL A 114 -3.35 6.74 -0.07
CA VAL A 114 -4.24 6.19 0.94
C VAL A 114 -5.24 7.27 1.37
N ARG A 115 -6.53 6.94 1.30
CA ARG A 115 -7.65 7.81 1.69
C ARG A 115 -8.75 6.96 2.31
N ASP A 116 -9.33 7.45 3.40
CA ASP A 116 -10.47 6.83 4.10
C ASP A 116 -10.26 5.34 4.42
N GLY A 117 -9.03 4.94 4.75
CA GLY A 117 -8.66 3.54 5.04
C GLY A 117 -8.53 2.63 3.81
N TYR A 118 -8.53 3.19 2.60
CA TYR A 118 -8.31 2.47 1.35
C TYR A 118 -6.98 2.86 0.70
N ALA A 119 -6.23 1.86 0.23
CA ALA A 119 -5.08 2.03 -0.64
C ALA A 119 -5.51 1.99 -2.11
N PHE A 120 -5.05 2.93 -2.92
CA PHE A 120 -5.33 2.99 -4.36
C PHE A 120 -4.10 2.59 -5.14
N TRP A 121 -4.04 1.31 -5.51
CA TRP A 121 -2.90 0.73 -6.20
C TRP A 121 -3.06 0.88 -7.71
N ARG A 122 -1.98 1.33 -8.36
CA ARG A 122 -1.81 1.29 -9.81
C ARG A 122 -0.83 0.16 -10.11
N LEU A 123 -1.29 -0.84 -10.85
CA LEU A 123 -0.57 -2.08 -11.13
C LEU A 123 -0.06 -2.09 -12.56
N VAL A 124 1.11 -2.70 -12.76
CA VAL A 124 1.74 -2.88 -14.08
C VAL A 124 2.25 -4.31 -14.19
N SER A 125 1.75 -5.08 -15.16
CA SER A 125 2.28 -6.40 -15.52
C SER A 125 1.69 -6.89 -16.85
N THR A 126 1.63 -8.20 -17.09
CA THR A 126 0.75 -8.80 -18.11
C THR A 126 -0.66 -8.98 -17.56
N ARG A 127 -1.66 -9.14 -18.45
CA ARG A 127 -3.05 -9.38 -18.02
C ARG A 127 -3.19 -10.62 -17.13
N GLU A 128 -2.57 -11.72 -17.56
CA GLU A 128 -2.55 -13.00 -16.83
C GLU A 128 -2.00 -12.84 -15.41
N ARG A 129 -0.88 -12.14 -15.23
CA ARG A 129 -0.29 -11.91 -13.90
C ARG A 129 -1.13 -11.01 -13.00
N ILE A 130 -1.83 -10.03 -13.59
CA ILE A 130 -2.80 -9.22 -12.83
C ILE A 130 -3.97 -10.10 -12.40
N ASP A 131 -4.52 -10.92 -13.30
CA ASP A 131 -5.64 -11.83 -12.96
C ASP A 131 -5.23 -12.86 -11.89
N GLU A 132 -4.01 -13.41 -11.95
CA GLU A 132 -3.42 -14.26 -10.90
C GLU A 132 -3.35 -13.55 -9.55
N LEU A 133 -2.89 -12.29 -9.51
CA LEU A 133 -2.82 -11.50 -8.28
C LEU A 133 -4.21 -11.27 -7.68
N LEU A 134 -5.20 -10.89 -8.50
CA LEU A 134 -6.57 -10.65 -8.03
C LEU A 134 -7.19 -11.95 -7.51
N THR A 135 -6.95 -13.07 -8.18
CA THR A 135 -7.39 -14.41 -7.71
C THR A 135 -6.76 -14.75 -6.36
N LEU A 136 -5.47 -14.47 -6.18
CA LEU A 136 -4.79 -14.69 -4.90
C LEU A 136 -5.35 -13.80 -3.78
N PHE A 137 -5.72 -12.56 -4.09
CA PHE A 137 -6.41 -11.67 -3.15
C PHE A 137 -7.79 -12.20 -2.75
N GLU A 138 -8.58 -12.72 -3.70
CA GLU A 138 -9.88 -13.34 -3.42
C GLU A 138 -9.73 -14.57 -2.51
N GLN A 139 -8.79 -15.48 -2.82
CA GLN A 139 -8.50 -16.66 -2.00
C GLN A 139 -8.10 -16.32 -0.57
N LYS A 140 -7.49 -15.16 -0.37
CA LYS A 140 -7.03 -14.66 0.93
C LYS A 140 -8.01 -13.70 1.58
N SER A 141 -9.22 -13.58 1.02
CA SER A 141 -10.30 -12.72 1.51
C SER A 141 -9.88 -11.25 1.68
N VAL A 142 -8.95 -10.78 0.83
CA VAL A 142 -8.59 -9.36 0.76
C VAL A 142 -9.79 -8.61 0.19
N ASN A 143 -10.23 -7.58 0.91
CA ASN A 143 -11.30 -6.73 0.43
C ASN A 143 -10.73 -5.70 -0.57
N PHE A 144 -10.89 -6.00 -1.86
CA PHE A 144 -10.51 -5.08 -2.93
C PHE A 144 -11.66 -4.85 -3.93
N THR A 145 -11.51 -3.80 -4.74
CA THR A 145 -12.38 -3.55 -5.88
C THR A 145 -11.52 -3.18 -7.08
N LEU A 146 -11.72 -3.86 -8.21
CA LEU A 146 -11.16 -3.45 -9.48
C LEU A 146 -11.87 -2.19 -9.97
N LEU A 147 -11.14 -1.08 -10.07
CA LEU A 147 -11.68 0.20 -10.55
C LEU A 147 -11.55 0.32 -12.06
N LYS A 148 -10.41 -0.12 -12.60
CA LYS A 148 -10.09 0.03 -14.02
C LYS A 148 -9.04 -0.98 -14.44
N ILE A 149 -9.11 -1.44 -15.69
CA ILE A 149 -8.12 -2.33 -16.30
C ILE A 149 -8.00 -1.99 -17.79
N GLY A 150 -6.79 -2.01 -18.33
CA GLY A 150 -6.56 -1.68 -19.74
C GLY A 150 -5.09 -1.72 -20.12
N ASN A 151 -4.78 -1.32 -21.35
CA ASN A 151 -3.43 -1.43 -21.92
C ASN A 151 -2.78 -0.06 -22.19
N SER A 152 -3.33 1.03 -21.63
CA SER A 152 -2.85 2.40 -21.87
C SER A 152 -2.88 3.23 -20.59
N PRO A 153 -1.82 4.02 -20.29
CA PRO A 153 -1.75 4.83 -19.07
C PRO A 153 -2.75 6.00 -19.07
N TYR A 154 -3.25 6.44 -20.23
CA TYR A 154 -4.28 7.48 -20.34
C TYR A 154 -5.67 6.99 -19.89
N ILE A 155 -5.80 5.68 -19.64
CA ILE A 155 -6.95 5.04 -19.04
C ILE A 155 -6.73 4.98 -17.50
N LEU A 156 -5.60 5.44 -16.95
CA LEU A 156 -5.23 5.53 -15.53
C LEU A 156 -6.11 6.34 -14.56
N ASP A 157 -6.38 7.55 -15.02
CA ASP A 157 -6.74 8.69 -14.18
C ASP A 157 -8.23 8.78 -13.90
#